data_AF-A0A484ZSM6-F1
#
_entry.id   AF-A0A484ZSM6-F1
#
_cell.length_a   1.000
_cell.length_b   1.000
_cell.length_c   1.000
_cell.angle_alpha   90.00
_cell.angle_beta   90.00
_cell.angle_gamma   90.00
#
_symmetry.space_group_name_H-M   'P 1'
#
loop_
_entity.id
_entity.type
_entity.pdbx_description
1 polymer ?
#
loop_
_entity_poly.entity_id
_entity_poly.type
_entity_poly.pdbx_seq_one_letter_code
_entity_poly.pdbx_strand_id
1 'polypeptide(L)'
;MSEMEMIAAMALSNVEQERRLNHVEGEIETVAEAVENIKKGNMRSGYVGYRQVVAKSGMTDTKCRNLVNAYRIPTDTHEFMTPDGLLSRRAIVEFDPFMNAFHRMMSEAEPRGTRWYHPKMGLFQAIGWEK
;
A
#
# COMPACT_ATOMS: atom_id res chain seq x y z
N MET A 1 -5.61 -21.27 -54.32
CA MET A 1 -5.56 -20.30 -53.22
C MET A 1 -4.93 -19.03 -53.77
N SER A 2 -5.74 -18.00 -53.98
CA SER A 2 -5.28 -16.69 -54.44
C SER A 2 -4.66 -15.91 -53.28
N GLU A 3 -3.70 -15.03 -53.56
CA GLU A 3 -3.10 -14.13 -52.56
C GLU A 3 -4.18 -13.34 -51.79
N MET A 4 -5.28 -12.97 -52.46
CA MET A 4 -6.40 -12.28 -51.82
C MET A 4 -7.14 -13.15 -50.80
N GLU A 5 -7.27 -14.46 -51.05
CA GLU A 5 -7.94 -15.38 -50.11
C GLU A 5 -7.09 -15.57 -48.85
N MET A 6 -5.76 -15.59 -48.99
CA MET A 6 -4.82 -15.69 -47.87
C MET A 6 -4.83 -14.43 -46.99
N ILE A 7 -4.88 -13.25 -47.61
CA ILE A 7 -4.97 -11.97 -46.89
C ILE A 7 -6.30 -11.86 -46.13
N ALA A 8 -7.41 -12.28 -46.74
CA ALA A 8 -8.72 -12.28 -46.08
C ALA A 8 -8.77 -13.23 -44.88
N ALA A 9 -8.18 -14.42 -45.00
CA ALA A 9 -8.09 -15.39 -43.90
C ALA A 9 -7.22 -14.88 -42.73
N MET A 10 -6.08 -14.23 -43.02
CA MET A 10 -5.23 -13.64 -42.00
C MET A 10 -5.92 -12.45 -41.29
N ALA A 11 -6.63 -11.61 -42.04
CA ALA A 11 -7.37 -10.48 -41.46
C ALA A 11 -8.48 -10.95 -40.51
N LEU A 12 -9.23 -11.99 -40.88
CA LEU A 12 -10.26 -12.58 -40.02
C LEU A 12 -9.64 -13.20 -38.75
N SER A 13 -8.53 -13.91 -38.89
CA SER A 13 -7.82 -14.50 -37.74
C SER A 13 -7.27 -13.46 -36.78
N ASN A 14 -6.74 -12.35 -37.30
CA ASN A 14 -6.25 -11.23 -36.49
C ASN A 14 -7.38 -10.56 -35.70
N VAL A 15 -8.53 -10.32 -36.34
CA VAL A 15 -9.71 -9.74 -35.66
C VAL A 15 -10.23 -10.65 -34.55
N GLU A 16 -10.21 -11.97 -34.75
CA GLU A 16 -10.56 -12.94 -33.70
C GLU A 16 -9.52 -12.97 -32.56
N GLN A 17 -8.23 -12.87 -32.88
CA GLN A 17 -7.18 -12.76 -31.86
C GLN A 17 -7.29 -11.46 -31.05
N GLU A 18 -7.55 -10.32 -31.70
CA GLU A 18 -7.78 -9.04 -31.02
C GLU A 18 -9.00 -9.08 -30.08
N ARG A 19 -10.11 -9.70 -30.51
CA ARG A 19 -11.28 -9.89 -29.65
C ARG A 19 -10.96 -10.76 -28.41
N ARG A 20 -10.15 -11.79 -28.58
CA ARG A 20 -9.70 -12.64 -27.46
C ARG A 20 -8.76 -11.89 -26.52
N LEU A 21 -7.82 -11.09 -27.05
CA LEU A 21 -6.92 -10.28 -26.23
C LEU A 21 -7.68 -9.24 -25.42
N ASN A 22 -8.61 -8.50 -26.04
CA ASN A 22 -9.45 -7.52 -25.34
C ASN A 22 -10.31 -8.14 -24.22
N HIS A 23 -10.82 -9.36 -24.42
CA HIS A 23 -11.55 -10.09 -23.37
C HIS A 23 -10.65 -10.47 -22.19
N VAL A 24 -9.45 -10.98 -22.48
CA VAL A 24 -8.45 -11.35 -21.48
C VAL A 24 -7.94 -10.13 -20.70
N GLU A 25 -7.75 -8.97 -21.35
CA GLU A 25 -7.34 -7.73 -20.66
C GLU A 25 -8.40 -7.26 -19.65
N GLY A 26 -9.69 -7.33 -20.00
CA GLY A 26 -10.79 -7.01 -19.08
C GLY A 26 -10.94 -7.99 -17.90
N GLU A 27 -10.66 -9.28 -18.12
CA GLU A 27 -10.61 -10.29 -17.05
C GLU A 27 -9.40 -10.08 -16.12
N ILE A 28 -8.26 -9.60 -16.63
CA ILE A 28 -7.08 -9.30 -15.81
C ILE A 28 -7.33 -8.06 -14.93
N GLU A 29 -7.99 -7.03 -15.43
CA GLU A 29 -8.31 -5.82 -14.65
C GLU A 29 -9.29 -6.13 -13.51
N THR A 30 -10.33 -6.91 -13.79
CA THR A 30 -11.30 -7.36 -12.77
C THR A 30 -10.69 -8.29 -11.73
N VAL A 31 -9.75 -9.16 -12.12
CA VAL A 31 -8.98 -9.99 -11.16
C VAL A 31 -8.01 -9.15 -10.33
N ALA A 32 -7.36 -8.13 -10.90
CA ALA A 32 -6.48 -7.23 -10.16
C ALA A 32 -7.27 -6.43 -9.10
N GLU A 33 -8.44 -5.94 -9.46
CA GLU A 33 -9.33 -5.18 -8.56
C GLU A 33 -9.95 -6.07 -7.48
N ALA A 34 -10.38 -7.29 -7.82
CA ALA A 34 -10.83 -8.29 -6.86
C ALA A 34 -9.71 -8.69 -5.88
N VAL A 35 -8.48 -8.85 -6.38
CA VAL A 35 -7.30 -9.14 -5.54
C VAL A 35 -6.98 -7.95 -4.63
N GLU A 36 -7.10 -6.70 -5.09
CA GLU A 36 -6.93 -5.52 -4.24
C GLU A 36 -8.02 -5.38 -3.18
N ASN A 37 -9.28 -5.67 -3.51
CA ASN A 37 -10.40 -5.66 -2.57
C ASN A 37 -10.28 -6.79 -1.52
N ILE A 38 -9.80 -7.97 -1.91
CA ILE A 38 -9.47 -9.07 -0.98
C ILE A 38 -8.25 -8.69 -0.11
N LYS A 39 -7.22 -8.04 -0.68
CA LYS A 39 -6.01 -7.60 0.04
C LYS A 39 -6.28 -6.49 1.06
N LYS A 40 -7.23 -5.59 0.77
CA LYS A 40 -7.67 -4.56 1.72
C LYS A 40 -8.52 -5.17 2.83
N GLY A 41 -9.29 -6.22 2.55
CA GLY A 41 -10.22 -6.81 3.51
C GLY A 41 -11.26 -5.78 3.96
N ASN A 42 -12.14 -6.17 4.87
CA ASN A 42 -13.08 -5.26 5.53
C ASN A 42 -12.33 -4.38 6.57
N MET A 43 -11.24 -3.73 6.16
CA MET A 43 -10.42 -2.89 7.03
C MET A 43 -11.25 -1.70 7.48
N ARG A 44 -11.28 -1.50 8.81
CA ARG A 44 -12.00 -0.38 9.42
C ARG A 44 -11.56 0.93 8.76
N SER A 45 -12.55 1.71 8.31
CA SER A 45 -12.29 3.01 7.68
C SER A 45 -11.43 3.89 8.58
N GLY A 46 -10.45 4.59 7.99
CA GLY A 46 -9.48 5.43 8.70
C GLY A 46 -8.29 4.67 9.29
N TYR A 47 -8.30 3.34 9.33
CA TYR A 47 -7.17 2.55 9.80
C TYR A 47 -6.30 2.06 8.63
N VAL A 48 -5.01 1.93 8.89
CA VAL A 48 -4.01 1.45 7.92
C VAL A 48 -3.03 0.48 8.59
N GLY A 49 -2.39 -0.36 7.78
CA GLY A 49 -1.30 -1.21 8.26
C GLY A 49 0.01 -0.44 8.50
N TYR A 50 0.86 -0.97 9.38
CA TYR A 50 2.16 -0.35 9.71
C TYR A 50 3.06 -0.08 8.50
N ARG A 51 3.00 -0.93 7.47
CA ARG A 51 3.75 -0.74 6.23
C ARG A 51 3.38 0.57 5.51
N GLN A 52 2.13 1.02 5.61
CA GLN A 52 1.68 2.26 4.98
C GLN A 52 2.19 3.49 5.74
N VAL A 53 2.16 3.48 7.07
CA VAL A 53 2.70 4.61 7.85
C VAL A 53 4.23 4.70 7.78
N VAL A 54 4.93 3.57 7.64
CA VAL A 54 6.37 3.54 7.32
C VAL A 54 6.65 4.25 6.00
N ALA A 55 5.91 3.88 4.95
CA ALA A 55 6.07 4.51 3.64
C ALA A 55 5.73 6.01 3.64
N LYS A 56 4.72 6.43 4.42
CA LYS A 56 4.28 7.84 4.48
C LYS A 56 5.15 8.73 5.36
N SER A 57 5.71 8.20 6.46
CA SER A 57 6.55 8.97 7.37
C SER A 57 8.05 8.91 7.03
N GLY A 58 8.47 7.92 6.24
CA GLY A 58 9.88 7.65 5.98
C GLY A 58 10.65 7.15 7.21
N MET A 59 9.97 6.81 8.30
CA MET A 59 10.55 6.23 9.52
C MET A 59 10.58 4.70 9.46
N THR A 60 11.45 4.07 10.25
CA THR A 60 11.42 2.61 10.40
C THR A 60 10.15 2.15 11.13
N ASP A 61 9.77 0.90 10.91
CA ASP A 61 8.60 0.26 11.53
C ASP A 61 8.63 0.33 13.08
N THR A 62 9.80 0.06 13.68
CA THR A 62 10.03 0.23 15.12
C THR A 62 9.77 1.66 15.58
N LYS A 63 10.21 2.67 14.82
CA LYS A 63 9.96 4.07 15.17
C LYS A 63 8.49 4.46 14.99
N CYS A 64 7.80 3.94 13.98
CA CYS A 64 6.35 4.11 13.85
C CYS A 64 5.61 3.54 15.08
N ARG A 65 5.98 2.35 15.56
CA ARG A 65 5.41 1.78 16.80
C ARG A 65 5.73 2.60 18.04
N ASN A 66 6.95 3.13 18.13
CA ASN A 66 7.32 4.00 19.24
C ASN A 66 6.50 5.29 19.24
N LEU A 67 6.25 5.90 18.08
CA LEU A 67 5.39 7.07 17.95
C LEU A 67 3.97 6.77 18.43
N VAL A 68 3.40 5.64 17.97
CA VAL A 68 2.07 5.17 18.37
C VAL A 68 1.96 5.04 19.89
N ASN A 69 2.96 4.41 20.51
CA ASN A 69 2.99 4.25 21.96
C ASN A 69 3.18 5.58 22.70
N ALA A 70 4.09 6.44 22.23
CA ALA A 70 4.44 7.71 22.88
C ALA A 70 3.32 8.75 22.81
N TYR A 71 2.50 8.72 21.75
CA TYR A 71 1.39 9.66 21.52
C TYR A 71 0.01 9.03 21.74
N ARG A 72 -0.05 7.76 22.18
CA ARG A 72 -1.30 7.03 22.44
C ARG A 72 -2.24 7.02 21.24
N ILE A 73 -1.67 6.82 20.05
CA ILE A 73 -2.42 6.78 18.80
C ILE A 73 -3.31 5.52 18.80
N PRO A 74 -4.59 5.61 18.42
CA PRO A 74 -5.48 4.45 18.37
C PRO A 74 -4.96 3.35 17.45
N THR A 75 -4.97 2.11 17.95
CA THR A 75 -4.62 0.90 17.21
C THR A 75 -5.76 -0.12 17.28
N ASP A 76 -5.79 -1.00 16.30
CA ASP A 76 -6.74 -2.12 16.26
C ASP A 76 -6.05 -3.34 15.63
N THR A 77 -6.75 -4.47 15.57
CA THR A 77 -6.29 -5.69 14.90
C THR A 77 -7.20 -5.99 13.71
N HIS A 78 -6.60 -6.14 12.54
CA HIS A 78 -7.31 -6.53 11.32
C HIS A 78 -7.08 -8.01 11.02
N GLU A 79 -8.17 -8.75 10.87
CA GLU A 79 -8.18 -10.16 10.45
C GLU A 79 -8.33 -10.25 8.93
N PHE A 80 -7.53 -11.11 8.30
CA PHE A 80 -7.55 -11.31 6.86
C PHE A 80 -7.18 -12.75 6.51
N MET A 81 -7.67 -13.24 5.37
CA MET A 81 -7.30 -14.55 4.83
C MET A 81 -6.01 -14.43 4.03
N THR A 82 -5.05 -15.30 4.27
CA THR A 82 -3.83 -15.42 3.46
C THR A 82 -4.12 -16.19 2.15
N PRO A 83 -3.25 -16.10 1.14
CA PRO A 83 -3.45 -16.80 -0.14
C PRO A 83 -3.59 -18.33 -0.02
N ASP A 84 -2.97 -18.92 1.00
CA ASP A 84 -3.05 -20.34 1.37
C ASP A 84 -4.32 -20.68 2.18
N GLY A 85 -5.20 -19.71 2.42
CA GLY A 85 -6.50 -19.92 3.06
C GLY A 85 -6.45 -19.91 4.60
N LEU A 86 -5.35 -19.45 5.21
CA LEU A 86 -5.25 -19.34 6.67
C LEU A 86 -5.75 -17.98 7.16
N LEU A 87 -6.46 -17.97 8.28
CA LEU A 87 -6.82 -16.74 8.97
C LEU A 87 -5.56 -16.15 9.63
N SER A 88 -5.22 -14.92 9.27
CA SER A 88 -4.10 -14.18 9.85
C SER A 88 -4.57 -12.85 10.42
N ARG A 89 -3.73 -12.26 11.28
CA ARG A 89 -4.01 -11.02 11.99
C ARG A 89 -2.85 -10.06 11.82
N ARG A 90 -3.15 -8.77 11.62
CA ARG A 90 -2.15 -7.70 11.63
C ARG A 90 -2.61 -6.53 12.48
N ALA A 91 -1.66 -5.90 13.17
CA ALA A 91 -1.90 -4.64 13.83
C ALA A 91 -2.12 -3.52 12.79
N ILE A 92 -3.13 -2.70 13.04
CA ILE A 92 -3.46 -1.49 12.28
C ILE A 92 -3.50 -0.28 13.20
N VAL A 93 -3.36 0.90 12.61
CA VAL A 93 -3.28 2.18 13.30
C VAL A 93 -4.17 3.19 12.59
N GLU A 94 -4.80 4.09 13.32
CA GLU A 94 -5.59 5.18 12.73
C GLU A 94 -4.66 6.17 12.02
N PHE A 95 -4.91 6.43 10.74
CA PHE A 95 -3.97 7.12 9.86
C PHE A 95 -3.84 8.62 10.19
N ASP A 96 -4.95 9.34 10.31
CA ASP A 96 -4.92 10.78 10.55
C ASP A 96 -4.30 11.13 11.91
N PRO A 97 -4.66 10.48 13.03
CA PRO A 97 -3.98 10.71 14.31
C PRO A 97 -2.49 10.38 14.25
N PHE A 98 -2.10 9.33 13.52
CA PHE A 98 -0.70 9.01 13.30
C PHE A 98 0.04 10.15 12.59
N MET A 99 -0.47 10.62 11.46
CA MET A 99 0.18 11.68 10.67
C MET A 99 0.23 13.01 11.43
N ASN A 100 -0.83 13.35 12.17
CA ASN A 100 -0.84 14.54 13.02
C ASN A 100 0.23 14.48 14.12
N ALA A 101 0.36 13.35 14.81
CA ALA A 101 1.40 13.15 15.81
C ALA A 101 2.80 13.16 15.19
N PHE A 102 2.97 12.57 14.01
CA PHE A 102 4.22 12.57 13.26
C PHE A 102 4.65 14.00 12.91
N HIS A 103 3.77 14.79 12.28
CA HIS A 103 4.08 16.18 11.93
C HIS A 103 4.40 17.04 13.15
N ARG A 104 3.65 16.87 14.24
CA ARG A 104 3.95 17.54 15.51
C ARG A 104 5.33 17.15 16.04
N MET A 105 5.60 15.86 16.15
CA MET A 105 6.90 15.35 16.60
C MET A 105 8.04 15.88 15.74
N MET A 106 7.88 15.90 14.42
CA MET A 106 8.92 16.44 13.52
C MET A 106 9.11 17.94 13.66
N SER A 107 8.05 18.72 13.95
CA SER A 107 8.18 20.16 14.23
C SER A 107 8.95 20.48 15.51
N GLU A 108 8.97 19.53 16.45
CA GLU A 108 9.69 19.61 17.74
C GLU A 108 11.08 18.93 17.67
N ALA A 109 11.42 18.25 16.56
CA ALA A 109 12.64 17.47 16.43
C ALA A 109 13.83 18.32 15.97
N GLU A 110 15.01 18.06 16.56
CA GLU A 110 16.26 18.71 16.19
C GLU A 110 16.98 17.94 15.08
N PRO A 111 17.42 18.59 13.99
CA PRO A 111 18.23 17.94 12.97
C PRO A 111 19.63 17.61 13.52
N ARG A 112 20.13 16.42 13.18
CA ARG A 112 21.43 15.87 13.61
C ARG A 112 22.09 15.15 12.44
N GLY A 113 22.55 15.92 11.45
CA GLY A 113 23.04 15.38 10.17
C GLY A 113 21.90 14.73 9.40
N THR A 114 22.07 13.50 8.94
CA THR A 114 21.04 12.74 8.21
C THR A 114 19.97 12.10 9.12
N ARG A 115 19.83 12.60 10.35
CA ARG A 115 18.99 12.03 11.42
C ARG A 115 18.33 13.16 12.20
N TRP A 116 17.33 12.78 13.00
CA TRP A 116 16.54 13.68 13.84
C TRP A 116 16.57 13.20 15.28
N TYR A 117 16.62 14.12 16.21
CA TYR A 117 16.52 13.85 17.64
C TYR A 117 15.24 14.46 18.20
N HIS A 118 14.48 13.68 18.98
CA HIS A 118 13.34 14.17 19.73
C HIS A 118 13.29 13.49 21.11
N PRO A 119 13.00 14.19 22.22
CA PRO A 119 13.07 13.63 23.57
C PRO A 119 12.28 12.33 23.77
N LYS A 120 11.09 12.23 23.14
CA LYS A 120 10.24 11.02 23.23
C LYS A 120 10.64 9.89 22.28
N MET A 121 11.51 10.16 21.30
CA MET A 121 11.81 9.24 20.19
C MET A 121 13.29 8.87 20.08
N GLY A 122 14.15 9.55 20.83
CA GLY A 122 15.60 9.47 20.69
C GLY A 122 16.03 9.89 19.28
N LEU A 123 17.12 9.30 18.81
CA LEU A 123 17.62 9.50 17.45
C LEU A 123 16.85 8.61 16.45
N PHE A 124 16.42 9.16 15.31
CA PHE A 124 15.69 8.44 14.27
C PHE A 124 15.94 9.04 12.87
N GLN A 125 15.45 8.37 11.82
CA GLN A 125 15.46 8.86 10.44
C GLN A 125 14.02 9.02 9.97
N ALA A 126 13.77 10.05 9.16
CA ALA A 126 12.50 10.31 8.49
C ALA A 126 12.81 10.71 7.03
N ILE A 127 12.85 9.74 6.13
CA ILE A 127 13.20 9.95 4.73
C ILE A 127 12.10 10.78 4.04
N GLY A 128 12.50 11.81 3.29
CA GLY A 128 11.55 12.67 2.57
C GLY A 128 10.83 13.70 3.44
N TRP A 129 11.25 13.88 4.70
CA TRP A 129 10.78 14.97 5.55
C TRP A 129 11.46 16.32 5.25
N GLU A 130 12.73 16.29 4.83
CA GLU A 130 13.50 17.49 4.49
C GLU A 130 12.87 18.21 3.29
N LYS A 131 12.57 19.51 3.46
CA LYS A 131 12.24 20.42 2.36
C LYS A 131 13.50 20.86 1.65
#